data_AF-A0A952USS5-F1
#
_entry.id   AF-A0A952USS5-F1
#
_cell.length_a   1.000
_cell.length_b   1.000
_cell.length_c   1.000
_cell.angle_alpha   90.00
_cell.angle_beta   90.00
_cell.angle_gamma   90.00
#
_symmetry.space_group_name_H-M   'P 1'
#
loop_
_entity.id
_entity.type
_entity.pdbx_description
1 polymer ?
#
loop_
_entity_poly.entity_id
_entity_poly.type
_entity_poly.pdbx_seq_one_letter_code
_entity_poly.pdbx_strand_id
1 'polypeptide(L)' 'MKPISSLVAAAALVLATPAFAHDYSAGDIAIIHPWIVEPPPGAQAAAGYGVIANDGAHDDRLLAVRTEAARMAE' A
#
# COMPACT_ATOMS: atom_id res chain seq x y z
N MET A 1 -17.11 28.55 28.67
CA MET A 1 -15.85 27.80 28.42
C MET A 1 -15.93 26.76 27.30
N LYS A 2 -17.07 26.59 26.61
CA LYS A 2 -17.25 25.57 25.55
C LYS A 2 -16.76 25.92 24.12
N PRO A 3 -16.68 27.19 23.65
CA PRO A 3 -16.38 27.45 22.24
C PRO A 3 -14.90 27.27 21.88
N ILE A 4 -13.99 27.51 22.84
CA ILE A 4 -12.54 27.37 22.62
C ILE A 4 -12.18 25.89 22.42
N SER A 5 -12.78 24.98 23.17
CA SER A 5 -12.55 23.54 23.02
C SER A 5 -13.02 23.04 21.65
N SER A 6 -14.16 23.52 21.15
CA SER A 6 -14.65 23.19 19.81
C SER A 6 -13.75 23.74 18.70
N LEU A 7 -13.19 24.94 18.87
CA LEU A 7 -12.27 25.55 17.90
C LEU A 7 -10.94 24.79 17.81
N VAL A 8 -10.41 24.36 18.96
CA VAL A 8 -9.20 23.53 19.03
C VAL A 8 -9.40 22.17 18.36
N ALA A 9 -10.56 21.53 18.58
CA ALA A 9 -10.89 20.26 17.93
C ALA A 9 -11.02 20.40 16.40
N ALA A 10 -11.62 21.49 15.92
CA ALA A 10 -11.73 21.77 14.49
C ALA A 10 -10.36 22.04 13.85
N ALA A 11 -9.47 22.77 14.54
CA ALA A 11 -8.11 23.02 14.07
C ALA A 11 -7.26 21.73 13.98
N ALA A 12 -7.46 20.79 14.89
CA ALA A 12 -6.76 19.50 14.88
C ALA A 12 -7.11 18.63 13.66
N LEU A 13 -8.36 18.71 13.17
CA LEU A 13 -8.79 17.99 11.96
C LEU A 13 -8.09 18.48 10.69
N VAL A 14 -7.69 19.77 10.64
CA VAL A 14 -6.93 20.34 9.51
C VAL A 14 -5.49 19.82 9.47
N LEU A 15 -4.96 19.38 10.61
CA LEU A 15 -3.61 18.80 10.73
C LEU A 15 -3.60 17.28 10.50
N ALA A 16 -4.75 16.65 10.26
CA ALA A 16 -4.82 15.23 9.94
C ALA A 16 -4.23 14.99 8.54
N THR A 17 -3.03 14.40 8.50
CA THR A 17 -2.45 13.90 7.25
C THR A 17 -3.17 12.63 6.80
N PRO A 18 -3.36 12.40 5.49
CA PRO A 18 -3.86 11.11 5.02
C PRO A 18 -2.93 10.00 5.54
N ALA A 19 -3.51 8.98 6.16
CA ALA A 19 -2.75 7.78 6.49
C ALA A 19 -2.38 7.08 5.17
N PHE A 20 -1.09 6.85 4.94
CA PHE A 20 -0.65 5.99 3.86
C PHE A 20 -0.99 4.55 4.24
N ALA A 21 -2.18 4.10 3.85
CA ALA A 21 -2.51 2.68 3.91
C ALA A 21 -1.51 1.93 3.02
N HIS A 22 -1.09 0.74 3.46
CA HIS A 22 -0.22 -0.13 2.65
C HIS A 22 -0.96 -0.74 1.44
N ASP A 23 -2.22 -0.36 1.25
CA ASP A 23 -3.06 -0.78 0.15
C ASP A 23 -3.03 0.29 -0.94
N TYR A 24 -2.90 -0.17 -2.19
CA TYR A 24 -2.82 0.69 -3.37
C TYR A 24 -3.95 0.34 -4.33
N SER A 25 -4.61 1.35 -4.88
CA SER A 25 -5.66 1.15 -5.88
C SER A 25 -5.37 1.91 -7.17
N ALA A 26 -5.63 1.27 -8.30
CA ALA A 26 -5.57 1.86 -9.63
C ALA A 26 -6.77 1.38 -10.46
N GLY A 27 -7.75 2.26 -10.66
CA GLY A 27 -9.04 1.86 -11.22
C GLY A 27 -9.72 0.82 -10.31
N ASP A 28 -10.16 -0.28 -10.91
CA ASP A 28 -10.83 -1.40 -10.22
C ASP A 28 -9.85 -2.45 -9.64
N ILE A 29 -8.54 -2.20 -9.72
CA ILE A 29 -7.51 -3.08 -9.17
C ILE A 29 -7.04 -2.57 -7.81
N ALA A 30 -7.05 -3.44 -6.81
CA ALA A 30 -6.48 -3.20 -5.48
C ALA A 30 -5.32 -4.16 -5.19
N ILE A 31 -4.19 -3.60 -4.74
CA ILE A 31 -3.03 -4.33 -4.22
C ILE A 31 -3.07 -4.20 -2.70
N ILE A 32 -3.30 -5.31 -2.02
CA ILE A 32 -3.58 -5.35 -0.58
C ILE A 32 -2.41 -6.00 0.15
N HIS A 33 -1.93 -5.31 1.18
CA HIS A 33 -0.81 -5.74 2.04
C HIS A 33 0.38 -6.39 1.27
N PRO A 34 1.02 -5.69 0.32
CA PRO A 34 2.24 -6.20 -0.31
C PRO A 34 3.39 -6.21 0.70
N TRP A 35 4.10 -7.32 0.80
CA TRP A 35 5.25 -7.49 1.68
C TRP A 35 6.27 -8.46 1.09
N ILE A 36 7.49 -8.40 1.62
CA ILE A 36 8.57 -9.31 1.25
C ILE A 36 9.18 -9.87 2.53
N VAL A 37 9.58 -11.14 2.50
CA VAL A 37 10.30 -11.74 3.62
C VAL A 37 11.78 -11.38 3.50
N GLU A 38 12.40 -10.97 4.61
CA GLU A 38 13.85 -10.77 4.65
C GLU A 38 14.56 -12.10 4.29
N PRO A 39 15.38 -12.12 3.23
CA PRO A 39 16.09 -13.33 2.84
C PRO A 39 17.20 -13.67 3.84
N PRO A 40 17.50 -14.97 4.08
CA PRO A 40 18.60 -15.34 4.96
C PRO A 40 19.95 -14.88 4.40
N PRO A 41 20.98 -14.70 5.24
CA PRO A 41 22.30 -14.25 4.80
C PRO A 41 22.85 -15.08 3.63
N GLY A 42 23.20 -14.41 2.54
CA GLY A 42 23.76 -15.03 1.33
C GLY A 42 22.74 -15.56 0.33
N ALA A 43 21.43 -15.52 0.62
CA ALA A 43 20.41 -15.85 -0.36
C ALA A 43 20.36 -14.81 -1.49
N GLN A 44 20.19 -15.29 -2.73
CA GLN A 44 20.18 -14.47 -3.94
C GLN A 44 18.78 -14.05 -4.40
N ALA A 45 17.74 -14.59 -3.75
CA ALA A 45 16.34 -14.33 -4.07
C ALA A 45 15.52 -14.27 -2.77
N ALA A 46 14.40 -13.55 -2.84
CA ALA A 46 13.41 -13.43 -1.77
C ALA A 46 12.00 -13.56 -2.37
N ALA A 47 11.07 -14.09 -1.58
CA ALA A 47 9.66 -14.19 -1.99
C ALA A 47 8.90 -12.94 -1.55
N GLY A 48 8.20 -12.33 -2.52
CA GLY A 48 7.20 -11.29 -2.28
C GLY A 48 5.79 -11.88 -2.23
N TYR A 49 4.94 -11.31 -1.40
CA TYR A 49 3.57 -11.74 -1.19
C TYR A 49 2.64 -10.53 -1.15
N GLY A 50 1.39 -10.74 -1.53
CA GLY A 50 0.35 -9.72 -1.51
C GLY A 50 -0.91 -10.26 -2.18
N VAL A 51 -2.00 -9.52 -2.09
CA VAL A 51 -3.24 -9.85 -2.78
C VAL A 51 -3.50 -8.83 -3.86
N ILE A 52 -3.83 -9.30 -5.07
CA ILE A 52 -4.34 -8.46 -6.15
C ILE A 52 -5.82 -8.80 -6.31
N ALA A 53 -6.68 -7.85 -5.97
CA ALA A 53 -8.12 -7.96 -6.17
C ALA A 53 -8.50 -7.17 -7.42
N ASN A 54 -9.33 -7.77 -8.27
CA ASN A 54 -9.95 -7.13 -9.42
C ASN A 54 -11.46 -7.10 -9.18
N ASP A 55 -11.99 -5.90 -8.93
CA ASP A 55 -13.41 -5.66 -8.73
C ASP A 55 -14.11 -5.20 -10.03
N GLY A 56 -13.39 -5.22 -11.16
CA GLY A 56 -13.86 -4.80 -12.47
C GLY A 56 -14.68 -5.87 -13.21
N ALA A 57 -15.35 -5.45 -14.28
CA ALA A 57 -16.20 -6.32 -15.09
C ALA A 57 -15.44 -7.19 -16.12
N HIS A 58 -14.12 -7.01 -16.23
CA HIS A 58 -13.28 -7.67 -17.21
C HIS A 58 -12.06 -8.31 -16.54
N ASP A 59 -11.60 -9.42 -17.11
CA ASP A 59 -10.38 -10.08 -16.67
C ASP A 59 -9.16 -9.16 -16.84
N ASP A 60 -8.23 -9.25 -15.91
CA ASP A 60 -6.96 -8.52 -15.95
C ASP A 60 -5.80 -9.48 -15.64
N ARG A 61 -4.57 -9.03 -15.92
CA ARG A 61 -3.36 -9.82 -15.77
C ARG A 61 -2.20 -8.98 -15.23
N LEU A 62 -1.60 -9.45 -14.14
CA LEU A 62 -0.28 -8.96 -13.72
C LEU A 62 0.78 -9.38 -14.75
N LEU A 63 1.35 -8.40 -15.46
CA LEU A 63 2.36 -8.65 -16.50
C LEU A 63 3.80 -8.55 -15.99
N ALA A 64 4.05 -7.71 -14.99
CA ALA A 64 5.39 -7.48 -14.46
C ALA A 64 5.35 -6.84 -13.06
N VAL A 65 6.39 -7.10 -12.28
CA VAL A 65 6.70 -6.40 -11.02
C VAL A 65 8.05 -5.71 -11.16
N ARG A 66 8.19 -4.50 -10.61
CA ARG A 66 9.46 -3.77 -10.56
C ARG A 66 9.73 -3.29 -9.13
N THR A 67 10.99 -3.39 -8.73
CA THR A 67 11.45 -2.94 -7.41
C THR A 67 12.91 -2.51 -7.50
N GLU A 68 13.32 -1.58 -6.64
CA GLU A 68 14.72 -1.19 -6.50
C GLU A 68 15.52 -2.22 -5.69
N ALA A 69 14.83 -3.11 -4.95
CA ALA A 69 15.46 -4.11 -4.07
C ALA A 69 16.07 -5.30 -4.83
N ALA A 70 15.72 -5.50 -6.10
CA ALA A 70 16.18 -6.64 -6.89
C ALA A 70 16.40 -6.24 -8.36
N ARG A 71 17.32 -6.92 -9.04
CA ARG A 71 17.55 -6.72 -10.48
C ARG A 71 16.37 -7.22 -11.33
N MET A 72 15.67 -8.24 -10.85
CA MET A 72 14.58 -8.93 -11.56
C MET A 72 13.54 -9.43 -10.56
N ALA A 73 12.28 -9.46 -10.98
CA ALA A 73 11.16 -10.08 -10.27
C ALA A 73 10.42 -11.00 -11.25
N GLU A 74 10.07 -12.20 -10.78
CA GLU A 74 9.44 -13.28 -11.54
C GLU A 74 8.17 -13.76 -10.84
#